data_AF-A0A1F6V661-F1
#
_entry.id   AF-A0A1F6V661-F1
#
_cell.length_a   1.000
_cell.length_b   1.000
_cell.length_c   1.000
_cell.angle_alpha   90.00
_cell.angle_beta   90.00
_cell.angle_gamma   90.00
#
_symmetry.space_group_name_H-M   'P 1'
#
loop_
_entity.id
_entity.type
_entity.pdbx_description
1 polymer ?
#
loop_
_entity_poly.entity_id
_entity_poly.type
_entity_poly.pdbx_seq_one_letter_code
_entity_poly.pdbx_strand_id
1 'polypeptide(L)'
;MRIKDKFMKKIIIFSIIFFLSYHFAFAGIEISEIMYDLKTGSDEGREWVEIRNNSDTPEDLSAFKFFEADTNHKLTVFQGDVKVGAQSYAIIVSDPIKFKIDWPNFGGTIFDSSFSLSNSGEALVLKEGDLIADEYIYKSSSGGAGDGRSLQKINGVWSGATPTPGTENKISPIPVAPSPTLPKKEITTSKIFAENQIETKIEKSVVENLPSVVLSEEKIDPTDTNSYLFISLLVVLVAIGAGSVYFIRKKGKKIEKGEDFELLD
;
A
#
# COMPACT_ATOMS: atom_id res chain seq x y z
N MET A 1 -21.40 43.18 12.46
CA MET A 1 -22.09 42.03 11.83
C MET A 1 -21.26 41.34 10.72
N ARG A 2 -20.56 42.09 9.85
CA ARG A 2 -19.85 41.59 8.64
C ARG A 2 -18.64 40.64 8.84
N ILE A 3 -18.04 40.57 10.03
CA ILE A 3 -16.84 39.75 10.32
C ILE A 3 -17.22 38.31 10.70
N LYS A 4 -18.32 38.12 11.44
CA LYS A 4 -18.80 36.80 11.85
C LYS A 4 -19.21 35.94 10.63
N ASP A 5 -19.81 36.56 9.62
CA ASP A 5 -20.23 35.85 8.39
C ASP A 5 -19.05 35.34 7.55
N LYS A 6 -17.95 36.11 7.47
CA LYS A 6 -16.72 35.67 6.77
C LYS A 6 -16.02 34.55 7.53
N PHE A 7 -16.03 34.59 8.85
CA PHE A 7 -15.42 33.56 9.69
C PHE A 7 -16.20 32.25 9.64
N MET A 8 -17.54 32.31 9.75
CA MET A 8 -18.42 31.14 9.63
C MET A 8 -18.35 30.49 8.25
N LYS A 9 -18.26 31.27 7.16
CA LYS A 9 -18.05 30.73 5.80
C LYS A 9 -16.70 30.01 5.66
N LYS A 10 -15.63 30.52 6.28
CA LYS A 10 -14.31 29.86 6.26
C LYS A 10 -14.31 28.54 7.04
N ILE A 11 -15.01 28.48 8.17
CA ILE A 11 -15.17 27.24 8.95
C ILE A 11 -15.94 26.20 8.13
N ILE A 12 -17.05 26.60 7.48
CA ILE A 12 -17.84 25.68 6.63
C ILE A 12 -17.01 25.16 5.46
N ILE A 13 -16.24 26.02 4.79
CA ILE A 13 -15.35 25.62 3.68
C ILE A 13 -14.26 24.66 4.18
N PHE A 14 -13.66 24.94 5.34
CA PHE A 14 -12.62 24.08 5.92
C PHE A 14 -13.17 22.71 6.34
N SER A 15 -14.36 22.65 6.94
CA SER A 15 -15.05 21.39 7.24
C SER A 15 -15.40 20.61 5.98
N ILE A 16 -15.89 21.26 4.93
CA ILE A 16 -16.18 20.57 3.66
C ILE A 16 -14.91 19.97 3.04
N ILE A 17 -13.80 20.71 3.03
CA ILE A 17 -12.49 20.22 2.54
C ILE A 17 -11.97 19.06 3.41
N PHE A 18 -12.15 19.13 4.73
CA PHE A 18 -11.77 18.06 5.65
C PHE A 18 -12.61 16.80 5.43
N PHE A 19 -13.93 16.93 5.24
CA PHE A 19 -14.81 15.79 4.96
C PHE A 19 -14.64 15.21 3.55
N LEU A 20 -14.24 16.02 2.56
CA LEU A 20 -13.87 15.57 1.20
C LEU A 20 -12.53 14.80 1.15
N SER A 21 -11.71 14.87 2.20
CA SER A 21 -10.43 14.16 2.27
C SER A 21 -10.54 12.71 2.77
N TYR A 22 -11.72 12.29 3.22
CA TYR A 22 -12.00 10.87 3.50
C TYR A 22 -12.09 10.12 2.17
N HIS A 23 -10.99 9.48 1.79
CA HIS A 23 -10.99 8.51 0.72
C HIS A 23 -11.77 7.29 1.23
N PHE A 24 -12.97 7.08 0.70
CA PHE A 24 -13.66 5.81 0.88
C PHE A 24 -12.82 4.74 0.18
N ALA A 25 -12.00 4.02 0.93
CA ALA A 25 -11.34 2.83 0.44
C ALA A 25 -12.40 1.74 0.28
N PHE A 26 -12.59 1.25 -0.95
CA PHE A 26 -13.44 0.10 -1.19
C PHE A 26 -12.66 -1.15 -0.77
N ALA A 27 -13.25 -1.95 0.13
CA ALA A 27 -12.67 -3.22 0.54
C ALA A 27 -12.99 -4.28 -0.54
N GLY A 28 -12.01 -5.05 -0.98
CA GLY A 28 -12.11 -6.05 -2.03
C GLY A 28 -10.75 -6.52 -2.55
N ILE A 29 -10.74 -7.03 -3.78
CA ILE A 29 -9.52 -7.44 -4.48
C ILE A 29 -8.94 -6.24 -5.22
N GLU A 30 -7.68 -5.93 -4.96
CA GLU A 30 -6.92 -4.88 -5.66
C GLU A 30 -5.64 -5.44 -6.27
N ILE A 31 -5.19 -4.84 -7.37
CA ILE A 31 -3.87 -5.08 -7.95
C ILE A 31 -2.83 -4.41 -7.04
N SER A 32 -1.86 -5.18 -6.55
CA SER A 32 -0.80 -4.68 -5.66
C SER A 32 0.56 -4.60 -6.35
N GLU A 33 0.89 -5.53 -7.25
CA GLU A 33 2.22 -5.60 -7.85
C GLU A 33 2.15 -6.18 -9.27
N ILE A 34 3.00 -5.68 -10.18
CA ILE A 34 3.01 -6.06 -11.59
C ILE A 34 4.45 -6.31 -12.02
N MET A 35 4.73 -7.52 -12.48
CA MET A 35 5.95 -7.86 -13.21
C MET A 35 5.62 -7.99 -14.69
N TYR A 36 5.84 -6.92 -15.44
CA TYR A 36 5.57 -6.88 -16.88
C TYR A 36 6.83 -6.98 -17.74
N ASP A 37 8.01 -6.59 -17.25
CA ASP A 37 9.26 -6.59 -18.03
C ASP A 37 10.45 -7.02 -17.17
N LEU A 38 10.87 -8.28 -17.31
CA LEU A 38 11.96 -8.86 -16.54
C LEU A 38 13.33 -8.64 -17.22
N LYS A 39 14.29 -8.06 -16.49
CA LYS A 39 15.64 -7.72 -16.99
C LYS A 39 16.45 -8.85 -17.63
N THR A 40 16.31 -10.09 -17.15
CA THR A 40 17.23 -11.18 -17.51
C THR A 40 16.53 -12.34 -18.20
N GLY A 41 16.82 -12.51 -19.49
CA GLY A 41 16.25 -13.56 -20.33
C GLY A 41 15.09 -13.04 -21.18
N SER A 42 14.28 -13.97 -21.69
CA SER A 42 12.96 -13.64 -22.23
C SER A 42 12.00 -13.47 -21.05
N ASP A 43 11.25 -12.38 -21.04
CA ASP A 43 10.06 -12.17 -20.20
C ASP A 43 8.93 -13.14 -20.55
N GLU A 44 9.00 -13.81 -21.71
CA GLU A 44 8.05 -14.82 -22.14
C GLU A 44 7.76 -15.87 -21.05
N GLY A 45 6.53 -15.85 -20.54
CA GLY A 45 6.05 -16.74 -19.49
C GLY A 45 6.61 -16.42 -18.09
N ARG A 46 7.19 -15.24 -17.87
CA ARG A 46 7.66 -14.77 -16.55
C ARG A 46 6.88 -13.56 -16.05
N GLU A 47 5.78 -13.25 -16.70
CA GLU A 47 4.88 -12.16 -16.37
C GLU A 47 3.91 -12.60 -15.28
N TRP A 48 3.66 -11.70 -14.33
CA TRP A 48 2.73 -11.97 -13.26
C TRP A 48 2.17 -10.68 -12.65
N VAL A 49 0.98 -10.82 -12.08
CA VAL A 49 0.26 -9.76 -11.36
C VAL A 49 -0.07 -10.28 -9.98
N GLU A 50 0.34 -9.57 -8.95
CA GLU A 50 -0.12 -9.82 -7.59
C GLU A 50 -1.40 -9.06 -7.31
N ILE A 51 -2.30 -9.73 -6.61
CA ILE A 51 -3.52 -9.17 -6.07
C ILE A 51 -3.52 -9.29 -4.56
N ARG A 52 -4.12 -8.30 -3.91
CA ARG A 52 -4.35 -8.25 -2.47
C ARG A 52 -5.84 -8.26 -2.21
N ASN A 53 -6.29 -9.16 -1.33
CA ASN A 53 -7.58 -9.02 -0.67
C ASN A 53 -7.42 -8.05 0.50
N ASN A 54 -7.84 -6.79 0.33
CA ASN A 54 -7.74 -5.78 1.38
C ASN A 54 -8.98 -5.75 2.30
N SER A 55 -9.89 -6.72 2.16
CA SER A 55 -11.05 -6.89 3.03
C SER A 55 -10.75 -7.74 4.27
N ASP A 56 -11.68 -7.73 5.22
CA ASP A 56 -11.60 -8.49 6.48
C ASP A 56 -12.18 -9.91 6.38
N THR A 57 -12.57 -10.35 5.18
CA THR A 57 -13.12 -11.68 4.92
C THR A 57 -12.43 -12.35 3.74
N PRO A 58 -12.34 -13.69 3.70
CA PRO A 58 -11.90 -14.38 2.49
C PRO A 58 -12.83 -14.08 1.32
N GLU A 59 -12.24 -13.85 0.15
CA GLU A 59 -12.97 -13.53 -1.09
C GLU A 59 -12.83 -14.69 -2.08
N ASP A 60 -13.92 -15.04 -2.77
CA ASP A 60 -13.96 -16.14 -3.75
C ASP A 60 -13.71 -15.63 -5.16
N LEU A 61 -12.61 -16.05 -5.78
CA LEU A 61 -12.20 -15.57 -7.09
C LEU A 61 -12.72 -16.44 -8.26
N SER A 62 -13.63 -17.37 -8.01
CA SER A 62 -14.17 -18.27 -9.06
C SER A 62 -14.90 -17.53 -10.19
N ALA A 63 -15.50 -16.37 -9.89
CA ALA A 63 -16.17 -15.51 -10.86
C ALA A 63 -15.26 -14.41 -11.42
N PHE A 64 -14.03 -14.30 -10.92
CA PHE A 64 -13.10 -13.24 -11.33
C PHE A 64 -12.46 -13.54 -12.68
N LYS A 65 -12.18 -12.48 -13.41
CA LYS A 65 -11.41 -12.49 -14.66
C LYS A 65 -10.34 -11.41 -14.62
N PHE A 66 -9.20 -11.73 -15.22
CA PHE A 66 -8.16 -10.75 -15.53
C PHE A 66 -8.37 -10.25 -16.96
N PHE A 67 -8.43 -8.94 -17.14
CA PHE A 67 -8.70 -8.34 -18.43
C PHE A 67 -7.54 -7.43 -18.85
N GLU A 68 -7.00 -7.71 -20.02
CA GLU A 68 -5.94 -6.98 -20.72
C GLU A 68 -6.15 -7.16 -22.23
N ALA A 69 -5.61 -6.26 -23.07
CA ALA A 69 -5.75 -6.27 -24.53
C ALA A 69 -7.14 -6.68 -25.05
N ASP A 70 -8.19 -6.05 -24.52
CA ASP A 70 -9.60 -6.31 -24.89
C ASP A 70 -10.08 -7.76 -24.69
N THR A 71 -9.38 -8.55 -23.89
CA THR A 71 -9.62 -9.97 -23.68
C THR A 71 -9.87 -10.29 -22.21
N ASN A 72 -10.86 -11.15 -21.94
CA ASN A 72 -11.21 -11.62 -20.60
C ASN A 72 -10.57 -12.99 -20.33
N HIS A 73 -9.54 -13.03 -19.50
CA HIS A 73 -8.82 -14.24 -19.12
C HIS A 73 -9.40 -14.88 -17.86
N LYS A 74 -9.49 -16.20 -17.85
CA LYS A 74 -9.94 -16.97 -16.69
C LYS A 74 -8.80 -17.08 -15.68
N LEU A 75 -9.17 -17.16 -14.40
CA LEU A 75 -8.26 -17.50 -13.31
C LEU A 75 -8.46 -18.97 -12.94
N THR A 76 -7.44 -19.79 -13.17
CA THR A 76 -7.49 -21.23 -12.81
C THR A 76 -6.55 -21.49 -11.65
N VAL A 77 -7.03 -22.10 -10.56
CA VAL A 77 -6.15 -22.40 -9.41
C VAL A 77 -5.08 -23.40 -9.83
N PHE A 78 -3.81 -23.00 -9.75
CA PHE A 78 -2.65 -23.87 -9.94
C PHE A 78 -2.12 -24.38 -8.59
N GLN A 79 -2.04 -23.50 -7.59
CA GLN A 79 -1.60 -23.81 -6.22
C GLN A 79 -2.48 -23.03 -5.23
N GLY A 80 -2.80 -23.63 -4.08
CA GLY A 80 -3.57 -22.98 -3.02
C GLY A 80 -5.08 -23.19 -3.15
N ASP A 81 -5.85 -22.16 -2.80
CA ASP A 81 -7.33 -22.18 -2.78
C ASP A 81 -7.89 -21.11 -3.73
N VAL A 82 -9.09 -21.33 -4.25
CA VAL A 82 -9.83 -20.33 -5.04
C VAL A 82 -10.21 -19.11 -4.21
N LYS A 83 -10.27 -19.26 -2.89
CA LYS A 83 -10.52 -18.18 -1.95
C LYS A 83 -9.22 -17.55 -1.46
N VAL A 84 -9.09 -16.24 -1.65
CA VAL A 84 -7.97 -15.48 -1.10
C VAL A 84 -8.36 -15.00 0.29
N GLY A 85 -7.58 -15.38 1.30
CA GLY A 85 -7.84 -15.02 2.69
C GLY A 85 -7.90 -13.51 2.93
N ALA A 86 -8.54 -13.11 4.05
CA ALA A 86 -8.56 -11.72 4.48
C ALA A 86 -7.13 -11.16 4.60
N GLN A 87 -6.91 -9.92 4.16
CA GLN A 87 -5.61 -9.24 4.19
C GLN A 87 -4.45 -10.05 3.55
N SER A 88 -4.76 -10.99 2.65
CA SER A 88 -3.81 -11.91 2.04
C SER A 88 -3.58 -11.61 0.56
N TYR A 89 -2.52 -12.21 0.00
CA TYR A 89 -2.08 -12.01 -1.37
C TYR A 89 -2.23 -13.29 -2.20
N ALA A 90 -2.40 -13.12 -3.51
CA ALA A 90 -2.34 -14.19 -4.48
C ALA A 90 -1.65 -13.70 -5.77
N ILE A 91 -1.10 -14.62 -6.55
CA ILE A 91 -0.40 -14.30 -7.79
C ILE A 91 -1.18 -14.86 -8.98
N ILE A 92 -1.42 -14.03 -9.98
CA ILE A 92 -1.92 -14.41 -11.30
C ILE A 92 -0.70 -14.47 -12.23
N VAL A 93 -0.42 -15.62 -12.83
CA VAL A 93 0.82 -15.87 -13.61
C VAL A 93 0.49 -16.28 -15.04
N SER A 94 1.35 -15.90 -15.98
CA SER A 94 1.27 -16.34 -17.38
C SER A 94 1.76 -17.79 -17.59
N ASP A 95 2.69 -18.25 -16.74
CA ASP A 95 3.20 -19.62 -16.71
C ASP A 95 3.59 -19.98 -15.25
N PRO A 96 2.82 -20.85 -14.58
CA PRO A 96 3.07 -21.17 -13.18
C PRO A 96 4.33 -22.00 -12.96
N ILE A 97 4.80 -22.75 -13.96
CA ILE A 97 6.03 -23.55 -13.86
C ILE A 97 7.24 -22.62 -13.85
N LYS A 98 7.30 -21.66 -14.77
CA LYS A 98 8.36 -20.65 -14.80
C LYS A 98 8.35 -19.77 -13.55
N PHE A 99 7.16 -19.34 -13.11
CA PHE A 99 7.05 -18.59 -11.85
C PHE A 99 7.63 -19.38 -10.66
N LYS A 100 7.36 -20.69 -10.56
CA LYS A 100 7.91 -21.54 -9.48
C LYS A 100 9.40 -21.81 -9.61
N ILE A 101 9.99 -21.70 -10.80
CA ILE A 101 11.46 -21.74 -10.97
C ILE A 101 12.08 -20.46 -10.39
N ASP A 102 11.46 -19.31 -10.62
CA ASP A 102 11.96 -18.01 -10.15
C ASP A 102 11.69 -17.80 -8.66
N TRP A 103 10.56 -18.32 -8.16
CA TRP A 103 10.09 -18.19 -6.79
C TRP A 103 9.83 -19.57 -6.15
N PRO A 104 10.88 -20.39 -5.95
CA PRO A 104 10.73 -21.77 -5.49
C PRO A 104 10.07 -21.88 -4.11
N ASN A 105 10.31 -20.88 -3.26
CA ASN A 105 9.79 -20.84 -1.90
C ASN A 105 8.40 -20.19 -1.77
N PHE A 106 7.80 -19.73 -2.87
CA PHE A 106 6.45 -19.18 -2.81
C PHE A 106 5.41 -20.26 -2.45
N GLY A 107 4.75 -20.09 -1.31
CA GLY A 107 3.76 -21.04 -0.77
C GLY A 107 2.32 -20.54 -0.79
N GLY A 108 2.05 -19.36 -1.36
CA GLY A 108 0.72 -18.76 -1.43
C GLY A 108 -0.16 -19.32 -2.56
N THR A 109 -1.30 -18.68 -2.79
CA THR A 109 -2.20 -19.01 -3.91
C THR A 109 -1.60 -18.52 -5.24
N ILE A 110 -1.63 -19.39 -6.25
CA ILE A 110 -1.26 -19.09 -7.64
C ILE A 110 -2.46 -19.42 -8.54
N PHE A 111 -2.86 -18.43 -9.34
CA PHE A 111 -3.79 -18.58 -10.45
C PHE A 111 -3.03 -18.60 -11.77
N ASP A 112 -3.18 -19.68 -12.54
CA ASP A 112 -2.77 -19.75 -13.93
C ASP A 112 -3.76 -19.00 -14.82
N SER A 113 -3.25 -18.16 -15.72
CA SER A 113 -4.04 -17.36 -16.65
C SER A 113 -3.27 -17.08 -17.93
N SER A 114 -3.97 -17.01 -19.06
CA SER A 114 -3.37 -16.94 -20.40
C SER A 114 -3.28 -15.49 -20.91
N PHE A 115 -2.40 -14.69 -20.35
CA PHE A 115 -2.18 -13.28 -20.75
C PHE A 115 -0.72 -13.02 -21.16
N SER A 116 -0.46 -11.86 -21.76
CA SER A 116 0.88 -11.30 -21.93
C SER A 116 0.83 -9.79 -21.77
N LEU A 117 1.83 -9.22 -21.11
CA LEU A 117 1.87 -7.82 -20.73
C LEU A 117 2.77 -7.02 -21.68
N SER A 118 2.38 -5.80 -22.00
CA SER A 118 3.14 -4.89 -22.85
C SER A 118 4.28 -4.23 -22.07
N ASN A 119 5.51 -4.35 -22.57
CA ASN A 119 6.67 -3.62 -22.03
C ASN A 119 6.56 -2.09 -22.17
N SER A 120 5.58 -1.58 -22.93
CA SER A 120 5.33 -0.15 -23.09
C SER A 120 4.28 0.41 -22.12
N GLY A 121 3.40 -0.43 -21.60
CA GLY A 121 2.25 -0.03 -20.79
C GLY A 121 0.91 -0.37 -21.41
N GLU A 122 -0.07 -0.67 -20.56
CA GLU A 122 -1.45 -0.96 -20.92
C GLU A 122 -2.39 -0.85 -19.71
N ALA A 123 -3.68 -1.13 -19.94
CA ALA A 123 -4.71 -1.17 -18.90
C ALA A 123 -4.94 -2.60 -18.40
N LEU A 124 -4.85 -2.79 -17.08
CA LEU A 124 -5.11 -4.05 -16.41
C LEU A 124 -6.37 -3.89 -15.57
N VAL A 125 -7.31 -4.83 -15.69
CA VAL A 125 -8.58 -4.77 -14.98
C VAL A 125 -8.89 -6.12 -14.33
N LEU A 126 -9.24 -6.09 -13.05
CA LEU A 126 -9.87 -7.22 -12.36
C LEU A 126 -11.38 -7.05 -12.41
N LYS A 127 -12.07 -8.07 -12.95
CA LYS A 127 -13.53 -8.05 -13.10
C LYS A 127 -14.17 -9.19 -12.34
N GLU A 128 -15.28 -8.94 -11.67
CA GLU A 128 -16.19 -9.95 -11.14
C GLU A 128 -17.48 -9.91 -11.97
N GLY A 129 -17.63 -10.83 -12.93
CA GLY A 129 -18.66 -10.70 -13.96
C GLY A 129 -18.47 -9.42 -14.79
N ASP A 130 -19.46 -8.52 -14.79
CA ASP A 130 -19.41 -7.22 -15.47
C ASP A 130 -18.93 -6.07 -14.56
N LEU A 131 -18.72 -6.34 -13.26
CA LEU A 131 -18.25 -5.34 -12.30
C LEU A 131 -16.72 -5.21 -12.38
N ILE A 132 -16.22 -3.98 -12.42
CA ILE A 132 -14.80 -3.69 -12.23
C ILE A 132 -14.50 -3.67 -10.74
N ALA A 133 -13.68 -4.64 -10.28
CA ALA A 133 -13.20 -4.70 -8.90
C ALA A 133 -12.02 -3.76 -8.67
N ASP A 134 -11.05 -3.77 -9.61
CA ASP A 134 -9.93 -2.82 -9.62
C ASP A 134 -9.42 -2.62 -11.05
N GLU A 135 -8.79 -1.47 -11.29
CA GLU A 135 -8.18 -1.12 -12.57
C GLU A 135 -6.89 -0.34 -12.34
N TYR A 136 -5.87 -0.66 -13.13
CA TYR A 136 -4.66 0.14 -13.19
C TYR A 136 -4.10 0.21 -14.61
N ILE A 137 -3.77 1.43 -15.04
CA ILE A 137 -3.09 1.70 -16.31
C ILE A 137 -1.63 2.00 -16.00
N TYR A 138 -0.74 1.07 -16.35
CA TYR A 138 0.69 1.26 -16.15
C TYR A 138 1.37 1.79 -17.41
N LYS A 139 2.57 2.32 -17.21
CA LYS A 139 3.48 2.76 -18.28
C LYS A 139 4.88 2.36 -17.90
N SER A 140 5.73 2.10 -18.89
CA SER A 140 7.15 1.81 -18.63
C SER A 140 7.86 2.90 -17.83
N SER A 141 7.44 4.16 -17.96
CA SER A 141 7.94 5.28 -17.18
C SER A 141 7.56 5.26 -15.68
N SER A 142 6.71 4.32 -15.25
CA SER A 142 6.29 4.15 -13.84
C SER A 142 7.28 3.30 -13.03
N GLY A 143 8.19 2.57 -13.71
CA GLY A 143 9.18 1.67 -13.11
C GLY A 143 8.92 0.21 -13.46
N GLY A 144 9.93 -0.66 -13.26
CA GLY A 144 9.85 -2.09 -13.60
C GLY A 144 10.10 -2.40 -15.08
N ALA A 145 10.73 -1.48 -15.82
CA ALA A 145 10.96 -1.57 -17.26
C ALA A 145 12.27 -2.32 -17.57
N GLY A 146 12.30 -3.63 -17.34
CA GLY A 146 13.45 -4.46 -17.72
C GLY A 146 14.67 -4.22 -16.84
N ASP A 147 14.46 -3.73 -15.61
CA ASP A 147 15.51 -3.48 -14.61
C ASP A 147 15.53 -4.55 -13.49
N GLY A 148 14.62 -5.52 -13.56
CA GLY A 148 14.48 -6.63 -12.62
C GLY A 148 13.65 -6.26 -11.39
N ARG A 149 13.07 -5.06 -11.40
CA ARG A 149 12.10 -4.58 -10.43
C ARG A 149 10.71 -4.86 -10.97
N SER A 150 9.75 -4.99 -10.08
CA SER A 150 8.32 -4.95 -10.40
C SER A 150 7.79 -3.55 -10.14
N LEU A 151 6.62 -3.25 -10.69
CA LEU A 151 5.86 -2.06 -10.37
C LEU A 151 4.95 -2.37 -9.17
N GLN A 152 5.09 -1.64 -8.07
CA GLN A 152 4.39 -1.91 -6.80
C GLN A 152 3.56 -0.72 -6.32
N LYS A 153 2.36 -1.01 -5.82
CA LYS A 153 1.48 -0.05 -5.13
C LYS A 153 1.89 0.05 -3.66
N ILE A 154 2.60 1.12 -3.29
CA ILE A 154 3.11 1.38 -1.93
C ILE A 154 2.39 2.60 -1.37
N ASN A 155 1.61 2.43 -0.30
CA ASN A 155 0.81 3.52 0.29
C ASN A 155 -0.06 4.27 -0.75
N GLY A 156 -0.61 3.52 -1.71
CA GLY A 156 -1.42 4.06 -2.81
C GLY A 156 -0.65 4.70 -3.97
N VAL A 157 0.68 4.72 -3.91
CA VAL A 157 1.54 5.27 -4.97
C VAL A 157 2.29 4.14 -5.68
N TRP A 158 2.22 4.13 -7.00
CA TRP A 158 2.94 3.15 -7.82
C TRP A 158 4.39 3.55 -8.02
N SER A 159 5.31 2.62 -7.79
CA SER A 159 6.74 2.81 -8.04
C SER A 159 7.46 1.50 -8.28
N GLY A 160 8.54 1.53 -9.05
CA GLY A 160 9.38 0.35 -9.26
C GLY A 160 10.12 -0.06 -7.99
N ALA A 161 10.03 -1.33 -7.57
CA ALA A 161 10.66 -1.89 -6.37
C ALA A 161 11.16 -3.32 -6.55
N THR A 162 12.01 -3.81 -5.63
CA THR A 162 12.42 -5.21 -5.64
C THR A 162 11.20 -6.09 -5.43
N PRO A 163 10.96 -7.13 -6.24
CA PRO A 163 9.68 -7.82 -6.19
C PRO A 163 9.36 -8.50 -4.86
N THR A 164 8.09 -8.49 -4.45
CA THR A 164 7.62 -8.92 -3.13
C THR A 164 6.49 -9.96 -3.16
N PRO A 165 6.52 -10.98 -4.03
CA PRO A 165 5.38 -11.86 -4.24
C PRO A 165 4.93 -12.57 -2.95
N GLY A 166 3.65 -12.42 -2.65
CA GLY A 166 2.97 -12.97 -1.48
C GLY A 166 3.07 -12.11 -0.22
N THR A 167 3.64 -10.90 -0.30
CA THR A 167 3.94 -10.08 0.87
C THR A 167 3.66 -8.60 0.62
N GLU A 168 3.55 -7.83 1.70
CA GLU A 168 3.32 -6.39 1.61
C GLU A 168 4.45 -5.65 0.88
N ASN A 169 4.07 -4.91 -0.17
CA ASN A 169 4.93 -4.00 -0.93
C ASN A 169 5.65 -3.02 -0.02
N LYS A 170 6.99 -2.96 -0.12
CA LYS A 170 7.83 -2.11 0.71
C LYS A 170 8.93 -1.47 -0.11
N ILE A 171 9.23 -0.21 0.20
CA ILE A 171 10.48 0.41 -0.23
C ILE A 171 11.59 -0.35 0.48
N SER A 172 12.29 -1.23 -0.22
CA SER A 172 13.52 -1.81 0.31
C SER A 172 14.49 -0.66 0.59
N PRO A 173 15.00 -0.52 1.84
CA PRO A 173 16.02 0.48 2.11
C PRO A 173 17.19 0.21 1.18
N ILE A 174 17.64 1.24 0.46
CA ILE A 174 18.87 1.17 -0.31
C ILE A 174 19.94 0.69 0.68
N PRO A 175 20.63 -0.45 0.46
CA PRO A 175 21.81 -0.76 1.24
C PRO A 175 22.75 0.41 1.03
N VAL A 176 22.88 1.27 2.04
CA VAL A 176 23.88 2.34 2.03
C VAL A 176 25.19 1.60 1.91
N ALA A 177 25.80 1.64 0.74
CA ALA A 177 27.12 1.07 0.54
C ALA A 177 27.99 1.57 1.70
N PRO A 178 28.70 0.68 2.42
CA PRO A 178 29.56 1.13 3.50
C PRO A 178 30.46 2.22 2.95
N SER A 179 30.34 3.42 3.54
CA SER A 179 31.18 4.57 3.17
C SER A 179 32.62 4.08 3.16
N PRO A 180 33.41 4.31 2.09
CA PRO A 180 34.75 3.75 1.97
C PRO A 180 35.53 4.15 3.22
N THR A 181 35.79 3.18 4.08
CA THR A 181 36.54 3.41 5.30
C THR A 181 37.98 3.66 4.85
N LEU A 182 38.43 4.91 4.97
CA LEU A 182 39.82 5.28 4.74
C LEU A 182 40.73 4.31 5.53
N PRO A 183 41.78 3.75 4.91
CA PRO A 183 42.60 2.75 5.54
C PRO A 183 43.23 3.31 6.81
N LYS A 184 42.97 2.66 7.94
CA LYS A 184 43.60 2.93 9.23
C LYS A 184 45.09 2.59 9.10
N LYS A 185 45.92 3.63 9.03
CA LYS A 185 47.38 3.51 9.01
C LYS A 185 47.84 2.84 10.32
N GLU A 186 48.34 1.61 10.23
CA GLU A 186 49.06 0.96 11.31
C GLU A 186 50.35 1.74 11.60
N ILE A 187 50.50 2.20 12.84
CA ILE A 187 51.74 2.80 13.33
C ILE A 187 52.52 1.69 14.02
N THR A 188 53.46 1.10 13.29
CA THR A 188 54.48 0.21 13.84
C THR A 188 55.42 1.02 14.73
N THR A 189 55.41 0.71 16.02
CA THR A 189 56.28 1.34 17.02
C THR A 189 57.70 0.82 16.85
N SER A 190 58.64 1.69 16.46
CA SER A 190 60.07 1.43 16.59
C SER A 190 60.73 2.58 17.37
N LYS A 191 61.32 2.21 18.51
CA LYS A 191 62.12 3.05 19.40
C LYS A 191 63.42 3.45 18.70
N ILE A 192 63.73 4.75 18.61
CA ILE A 192 65.10 5.27 18.75
C ILE A 192 65.06 6.62 19.50
N PHE A 193 65.91 6.70 20.51
CA PHE A 193 66.26 7.88 21.31
C PHE A 193 66.89 9.00 20.47
N ALA A 194 66.46 10.25 20.70
CA ALA A 194 67.35 11.41 20.76
C ALA A 194 66.62 12.60 21.40
N GLU A 195 67.24 13.12 22.44
CA GLU A 195 66.84 14.27 23.25
C GLU A 195 67.22 15.57 22.53
N ASN A 196 66.28 16.51 22.35
CA ASN A 196 66.59 17.92 22.52
C ASN A 196 65.35 18.81 22.70
N GLN A 197 65.55 19.79 23.58
CA GLN A 197 64.65 20.83 24.06
C GLN A 197 64.12 21.73 22.92
N ILE A 198 62.87 22.20 23.01
CA ILE A 198 62.45 23.61 22.81
C ILE A 198 60.99 23.76 23.27
N GLU A 199 60.79 24.88 23.94
CA GLU A 199 59.69 25.31 24.79
C GLU A 199 58.56 26.02 24.00
N THR A 200 57.34 25.98 24.55
CA THR A 200 56.23 26.95 24.40
C THR A 200 55.60 27.25 23.03
N LYS A 201 54.30 26.93 22.88
CA LYS A 201 53.22 27.95 22.91
C LYS A 201 51.84 27.29 22.97
N ILE A 202 51.13 27.62 24.05
CA ILE A 202 49.74 27.29 24.35
C ILE A 202 48.83 28.18 23.51
N GLU A 203 47.81 27.63 22.86
CA GLU A 203 46.57 28.38 22.65
C GLU A 203 45.36 27.45 22.76
N LYS A 204 44.34 27.96 23.46
CA LYS A 204 43.24 27.28 24.14
C LYS A 204 41.96 27.95 23.64
N SER A 205 41.01 27.19 23.10
CA SER A 205 39.62 27.63 22.90
C SER A 205 38.70 26.41 23.10
N VAL A 206 38.26 26.15 24.33
CA VAL A 206 37.04 26.64 24.97
C VAL A 206 35.76 26.12 24.30
N VAL A 207 35.20 25.10 24.96
CA VAL A 207 33.82 24.63 24.91
C VAL A 207 32.98 25.53 25.82
N GLU A 208 31.84 26.07 25.37
CA GLU A 208 30.56 26.05 26.12
C GLU A 208 29.37 26.76 25.45
N ASN A 209 28.17 26.21 25.72
CA ASN A 209 26.82 26.80 25.81
C ASN A 209 25.86 26.75 24.60
N LEU A 210 24.92 25.79 24.68
CA LEU A 210 23.59 25.80 24.02
C LEU A 210 22.50 25.98 25.10
N PRO A 211 21.53 26.92 24.96
CA PRO A 211 20.44 27.04 25.91
C PRO A 211 19.26 26.10 25.59
N SER A 212 18.62 25.61 26.65
CA SER A 212 17.43 24.75 26.65
C SER A 212 16.16 25.56 26.34
N VAL A 213 15.34 25.09 25.41
CA VAL A 213 14.03 25.69 25.08
C VAL A 213 12.98 25.18 26.08
N VAL A 214 12.40 26.08 26.86
CA VAL A 214 11.26 25.83 27.74
C VAL A 214 9.97 25.96 26.93
N LEU A 215 9.22 24.87 26.78
CA LEU A 215 7.86 24.87 26.22
C LEU A 215 6.88 25.30 27.33
N SER A 216 6.16 26.40 27.12
CA SER A 216 5.07 26.83 27.98
C SER A 216 3.81 25.99 27.70
N GLU A 217 3.28 25.32 28.72
CA GLU A 217 1.98 24.64 28.65
C GLU A 217 0.83 25.65 28.55
N GLU A 218 0.01 25.52 27.52
CA GLU A 218 -1.19 26.32 27.31
C GLU A 218 -2.34 25.79 28.19
N LYS A 219 -2.87 26.65 29.06
CA LYS A 219 -3.92 26.32 30.02
C LYS A 219 -5.30 26.43 29.37
N ILE A 220 -5.98 25.30 29.19
CA ILE A 220 -7.33 25.23 28.61
C ILE A 220 -8.39 25.72 29.62
N ASP A 221 -9.21 26.69 29.21
CA ASP A 221 -10.32 27.25 30.01
C ASP A 221 -11.56 26.33 29.97
N PRO A 222 -12.05 25.84 31.12
CA PRO A 222 -13.16 24.89 31.19
C PRO A 222 -14.55 25.47 30.88
N THR A 223 -14.67 26.76 30.50
CA THR A 223 -15.97 27.39 30.21
C THR A 223 -16.27 27.58 28.71
N ASP A 224 -15.49 27.00 27.80
CA ASP A 224 -15.77 27.10 26.36
C ASP A 224 -16.98 26.23 25.94
N THR A 225 -18.15 26.86 26.00
CA THR A 225 -19.44 26.29 25.57
C THR A 225 -19.44 25.82 24.12
N ASN A 226 -18.54 26.31 23.27
CA ASN A 226 -18.47 25.90 21.87
C ASN A 226 -17.87 24.50 21.71
N SER A 227 -16.95 24.10 22.60
CA SER A 227 -16.34 22.76 22.60
C SER A 227 -17.38 21.67 22.93
N TYR A 228 -18.23 21.92 23.94
CA TYR A 228 -19.31 20.99 24.31
C TYR A 228 -20.39 20.88 23.24
N LEU A 229 -20.71 21.97 22.53
CA LEU A 229 -21.64 21.92 21.39
C LEU A 229 -21.06 21.06 20.25
N PHE A 230 -19.77 21.17 19.95
CA PHE A 230 -19.10 20.34 18.96
C PHE A 230 -19.06 18.87 19.33
N ILE A 231 -18.72 18.54 20.59
CA ILE A 231 -18.69 17.15 21.07
C ILE A 231 -20.11 16.56 21.05
N SER A 232 -21.12 17.33 21.47
CA SER A 232 -22.52 16.86 21.45
C SER A 232 -23.03 16.61 20.02
N LEU A 233 -22.67 17.46 19.05
CA LEU A 233 -23.02 17.28 17.64
C LEU A 233 -22.35 16.03 17.05
N LEU A 234 -21.08 15.78 17.40
CA LEU A 234 -20.34 14.60 16.96
C LEU A 234 -20.98 13.30 17.48
N VAL A 235 -21.39 13.27 18.75
CA VAL A 235 -22.06 12.10 19.35
C VAL A 235 -23.41 11.82 18.67
N VAL A 236 -24.18 12.87 18.32
CA VAL A 236 -25.45 12.72 17.59
C VAL A 236 -25.22 12.16 16.19
N LEU A 237 -24.19 12.63 15.48
CA LEU A 237 -23.86 12.12 14.14
C LEU A 237 -23.44 10.64 14.15
N VAL A 238 -22.65 10.22 15.14
CA VAL A 238 -22.27 8.81 15.33
C VAL A 238 -23.50 7.95 15.62
N ALA A 239 -24.43 8.42 16.46
CA ALA A 239 -25.66 7.70 16.78
C ALA A 239 -26.59 7.51 15.56
N ILE A 240 -26.73 8.54 14.72
CA ILE A 240 -27.52 8.46 13.47
C ILE A 240 -26.87 7.48 12.48
N GLY A 241 -25.54 7.50 12.35
CA GLY A 241 -24.79 6.58 11.50
C GLY A 241 -24.98 5.11 11.91
N ALA A 242 -24.81 4.81 13.20
CA ALA A 242 -25.02 3.46 13.74
C ALA A 242 -26.48 2.98 13.57
N GLY A 243 -27.45 3.88 13.78
CA GLY A 243 -28.88 3.57 13.59
C GLY A 243 -29.23 3.25 12.13
N SER A 244 -28.61 3.94 11.18
CA SER A 244 -28.84 3.74 9.74
C SER A 244 -28.33 2.37 9.27
N VAL A 245 -27.11 1.99 9.68
CA VAL A 245 -26.52 0.68 9.39
C VAL A 245 -27.35 -0.46 10.00
N TYR A 246 -27.77 -0.29 11.26
CA TYR A 246 -28.65 -1.27 11.93
C TYR A 246 -30.00 -1.44 11.20
N PHE A 247 -30.61 -0.35 10.75
CA PHE A 247 -31.91 -0.39 10.08
C PHE A 247 -31.85 -1.03 8.68
N ILE A 248 -30.78 -0.78 7.93
CA ILE A 248 -30.52 -1.43 6.63
C ILE A 248 -30.32 -2.93 6.83
N ARG A 249 -29.51 -3.33 7.82
CA ARG A 249 -29.27 -4.75 8.15
C ARG A 249 -30.54 -5.48 8.61
N LYS A 250 -31.46 -4.78 9.29
CA LYS A 250 -32.75 -5.34 9.73
C LYS A 250 -33.76 -5.53 8.58
N LYS A 251 -33.73 -4.67 7.56
CA LYS A 251 -34.63 -4.77 6.40
C LYS A 251 -34.19 -5.81 5.36
N GLY A 252 -32.94 -6.26 5.38
CA GLY A 252 -32.38 -7.29 4.48
C GLY A 252 -32.81 -8.74 4.74
N LYS A 253 -33.88 -8.99 5.51
CA LYS A 253 -34.37 -10.35 5.76
C LYS A 253 -35.89 -10.45 5.58
N LYS A 254 -36.32 -10.56 4.33
CA LYS A 254 -37.56 -11.23 3.93
C LYS A 254 -37.26 -12.03 2.66
N ILE A 255 -36.87 -13.29 2.83
CA ILE A 255 -37.10 -14.30 1.79
C ILE A 255 -38.50 -14.80 2.10
N GLU A 256 -39.49 -14.37 1.33
CA GLU A 256 -40.78 -15.08 1.28
C GLU A 256 -40.53 -16.40 0.56
N LYS A 257 -40.66 -17.48 1.32
CA LYS A 257 -40.68 -18.85 0.82
C LYS A 257 -42.09 -19.11 0.31
N GLY A 258 -42.35 -18.86 -0.97
CA GLY A 258 -43.35 -19.64 -1.72
C GLY A 258 -42.67 -20.95 -2.15
N GLU A 259 -43.19 -22.17 -1.98
CA GLU A 259 -44.52 -22.63 -2.42
C GLU A 259 -44.77 -21.97 -3.79
N ASP A 260 -44.38 -22.59 -4.91
CA ASP A 260 -45.10 -23.71 -5.52
C ASP A 260 -44.20 -24.40 -6.57
N PHE A 261 -43.97 -25.71 -6.44
CA PHE A 261 -43.63 -26.56 -7.58
C PHE A 261 -44.63 -27.72 -7.57
N GLU A 262 -45.75 -27.54 -8.27
CA GLU A 262 -46.59 -28.65 -8.70
C GLU A 262 -45.76 -29.54 -9.64
N LEU A 263 -45.56 -30.78 -9.22
CA LEU A 263 -45.10 -31.85 -10.09
C LEU A 263 -46.29 -32.28 -10.96
N LEU A 264 -46.18 -32.07 -12.27
CA LEU A 264 -47.07 -32.72 -13.23
C LEU A 264 -46.42 -34.06 -13.62
N ASP A 265 -47.18 -35.13 -13.40
CA ASP A 265 -46.97 -36.49 -13.93
C ASP A 265 -46.94 -36.52 -15.47
#